data_AF-A0A849QNW7-F1
#
_entry.id   AF-A0A849QNW7-F1
#
_cell.length_a   1.000
_cell.length_b   1.000
_cell.length_c   1.000
_cell.angle_alpha   90.00
_cell.angle_beta   90.00
_cell.angle_gamma   90.00
#
_symmetry.space_group_name_H-M   'P 1'
#
loop_
_entity.id
_entity.type
_entity.pdbx_description
1 polymer ?
#
loop_
_entity_poly.entity_id
_entity_poly.type
_entity_poly.pdbx_seq_one_letter_code
_entity_poly.pdbx_strand_id
1 'polypeptide(L)'
;MQVDEVEFYNKLLDYHNILFLCHRNADPDAVSSAFALSEAIGGTVGLVDGSNRVASLLIDRLEINVVDAPDTSDYDFTVVVDTSTNAQLNNIQLTNYCVIDHHATTALTENSDFFLHRNASSTAEIVFDILRYMEAPIMRRTALGLMTGIITDTGHFKH
;
A
#
# COMPACT_ATOMS: atom_id res chain seq x y z
N MET A 1 -11.70 -12.54 0.44
CA MET A 1 -13.01 -12.03 -0.07
C MET A 1 -12.83 -10.65 -0.70
N GLN A 2 -13.41 -10.37 -1.88
CA GLN A 2 -13.35 -9.00 -2.45
C GLN A 2 -14.25 -8.05 -1.65
N VAL A 3 -13.76 -6.86 -1.35
CA VAL A 3 -14.48 -5.79 -0.63
C VAL A 3 -14.44 -4.48 -1.44
N ASP A 4 -15.30 -3.53 -1.09
CA ASP A 4 -15.23 -2.16 -1.60
C ASP A 4 -14.36 -1.25 -0.70
N GLU A 5 -14.19 0.00 -1.08
CA GLU A 5 -13.33 0.97 -0.38
C GLU A 5 -13.76 1.20 1.08
N VAL A 6 -15.07 1.25 1.32
CA VAL A 6 -15.64 1.53 2.65
C VAL A 6 -15.47 0.32 3.56
N GLU A 7 -15.80 -0.87 3.07
CA GLU A 7 -15.61 -2.12 3.81
C GLU A 7 -14.12 -2.41 4.06
N PHE A 8 -13.24 -2.14 3.09
CA PHE A 8 -11.80 -2.26 3.25
C PHE A 8 -11.31 -1.40 4.42
N TYR A 9 -11.63 -0.11 4.42
CA TYR A 9 -11.23 0.80 5.50
C TYR A 9 -11.78 0.36 6.86
N ASN A 10 -13.07 0.03 6.92
CA ASN A 10 -13.70 -0.36 8.18
C ASN A 10 -13.08 -1.62 8.78
N LYS A 11 -12.72 -2.62 7.95
CA LYS A 11 -12.01 -3.82 8.43
C LYS A 11 -10.63 -3.51 8.98
N LEU A 12 -9.93 -2.52 8.41
CA LEU A 12 -8.62 -2.13 8.94
C LEU A 12 -8.70 -1.50 10.33
N LEU A 13 -9.83 -0.89 10.70
CA LEU A 13 -10.02 -0.30 12.04
C LEU A 13 -10.12 -1.35 13.16
N ASP A 14 -10.29 -2.63 12.83
CA ASP A 14 -10.33 -3.74 13.80
C ASP A 14 -8.92 -4.11 14.32
N TYR A 15 -7.87 -3.55 13.72
CA TYR A 15 -6.46 -3.85 14.03
C TYR A 15 -5.75 -2.62 14.63
N HIS A 16 -4.70 -2.86 15.42
CA HIS A 16 -3.98 -1.82 16.15
C HIS A 16 -2.52 -1.67 15.68
N ASN A 17 -1.88 -2.74 15.21
CA ASN A 17 -0.48 -2.72 14.79
C ASN A 17 -0.31 -3.25 13.36
N ILE A 18 -0.75 -2.42 12.41
CA ILE A 18 -0.80 -2.80 10.99
C ILE A 18 0.55 -2.55 10.31
N LEU A 19 0.98 -3.53 9.50
CA LEU A 19 2.08 -3.39 8.55
C LEU A 19 1.53 -3.13 7.14
N PHE A 20 1.89 -2.01 6.51
CA PHE A 20 1.66 -1.77 5.09
C PHE A 20 2.90 -2.19 4.30
N LEU A 21 2.87 -3.40 3.77
CA LEU A 21 4.02 -4.05 3.15
C LEU A 21 4.06 -3.78 1.63
N CYS A 22 5.11 -3.09 1.19
CA CYS A 22 5.40 -2.86 -0.22
C CYS A 22 6.20 -4.03 -0.81
N HIS A 23 6.10 -4.23 -2.12
CA HIS A 23 6.94 -5.20 -2.84
C HIS A 23 8.44 -4.88 -2.79
N ARG A 24 9.29 -5.85 -3.15
CA ARG A 24 10.74 -5.67 -3.31
C ARG A 24 11.06 -4.55 -4.31
N ASN A 25 12.12 -3.78 -4.06
CA ASN A 25 12.47 -2.61 -4.87
C ASN A 25 11.23 -1.71 -5.09
N ALA A 26 10.55 -1.39 -3.99
CA ALA A 26 9.29 -0.65 -3.97
C ALA A 26 9.38 0.63 -4.81
N ASP A 27 8.34 0.90 -5.60
CA ASP A 27 8.26 2.10 -6.40
C ASP A 27 7.39 3.18 -5.71
N PRO A 28 7.26 4.38 -6.31
CA PRO A 28 6.49 5.44 -5.68
C PRO A 28 5.00 5.11 -5.52
N ASP A 29 4.41 4.24 -6.33
CA ASP A 29 3.00 3.87 -6.18
C ASP A 29 2.81 3.05 -4.91
N ALA A 30 3.58 1.96 -4.76
CA ALA A 30 3.58 1.13 -3.56
C ALA A 30 3.86 1.94 -2.28
N VAL A 31 4.95 2.73 -2.28
CA VAL A 31 5.36 3.50 -1.10
C VAL A 31 4.34 4.59 -0.75
N SER A 32 3.81 5.31 -1.74
CA SER A 32 2.84 6.37 -1.47
C SER A 32 1.50 5.83 -0.98
N SER A 33 1.06 4.69 -1.51
CA SER A 33 -0.14 3.99 -1.10
C SER A 33 -0.05 3.50 0.35
N ALA A 34 1.05 2.82 0.69
CA ALA A 34 1.33 2.37 2.05
C ALA A 34 1.42 3.55 3.03
N PHE A 35 2.14 4.60 2.64
CA PHE A 35 2.29 5.81 3.44
C PHE A 35 0.93 6.51 3.69
N ALA A 36 0.10 6.67 2.66
CA ALA A 36 -1.17 7.36 2.79
C ALA A 36 -2.17 6.61 3.67
N LEU A 37 -2.22 5.28 3.58
CA LEU A 37 -2.99 4.47 4.52
C LEU A 37 -2.44 4.61 5.95
N SER A 38 -1.12 4.54 6.14
CA SER A 38 -0.50 4.67 7.46
C SER A 38 -0.76 6.04 8.12
N GLU A 39 -0.84 7.13 7.34
CA GLU A 39 -1.18 8.46 7.87
C GLU A 39 -2.64 8.56 8.31
N ALA A 40 -3.54 7.81 7.65
CA ALA A 40 -4.98 7.88 7.90
C ALA A 40 -5.40 7.05 9.11
N ILE A 41 -4.85 5.84 9.26
CA ILE A 41 -5.27 4.89 10.29
C ILE A 41 -4.17 4.48 11.27
N GLY A 42 -2.93 4.96 11.06
CA GLY A 42 -1.75 4.51 11.81
C GLY A 42 -1.18 3.22 11.25
N GLY A 43 0.03 2.87 11.68
CA GLY A 43 0.73 1.65 11.30
C GLY A 43 2.14 1.90 10.77
N THR A 44 2.78 0.85 10.27
CA THR A 44 4.18 0.87 9.82
C THR A 44 4.27 0.65 8.32
N VAL A 45 5.09 1.46 7.62
CA VAL A 45 5.41 1.23 6.21
C VAL A 45 6.59 0.27 6.13
N GLY A 46 6.38 -0.89 5.50
CA GLY A 46 7.38 -1.94 5.32
C GLY A 46 7.88 -2.03 3.90
N LEU A 47 9.19 -2.21 3.72
CA LEU A 47 9.81 -2.51 2.44
C LEU A 47 10.34 -3.95 2.47
N VAL A 48 9.94 -4.80 1.52
CA VAL A 48 10.47 -6.18 1.43
C VAL A 48 11.99 -6.19 1.25
N ASP A 49 12.50 -5.32 0.38
CA ASP A 49 13.92 -5.24 0.00
C ASP A 49 14.21 -3.87 -0.61
N GLY A 50 14.14 -2.84 0.23
CA GLY A 50 14.37 -1.45 -0.15
C GLY A 50 13.38 -0.88 -1.17
N SER A 51 13.74 0.30 -1.67
CA SER A 51 12.96 1.08 -2.63
C SER A 51 13.81 1.48 -3.84
N ASN A 52 13.15 1.75 -4.96
CA ASN A 52 13.83 2.29 -6.13
C ASN A 52 14.25 3.76 -5.92
N ARG A 53 15.11 4.30 -6.78
CA ARG A 53 15.64 5.67 -6.64
C ARG A 53 14.58 6.76 -6.48
N VAL A 54 13.46 6.67 -7.20
CA VAL A 54 12.42 7.71 -7.15
C VAL A 54 11.64 7.59 -5.84
N ALA A 55 11.33 6.36 -5.42
CA ALA A 55 10.70 6.08 -4.14
C ALA A 55 11.58 6.47 -2.95
N SER A 56 12.89 6.23 -2.99
CA SER A 56 13.81 6.69 -1.94
C SER A 56 13.82 8.21 -1.80
N LEU A 57 13.81 8.95 -2.92
CA LEU A 57 13.67 10.41 -2.89
C LEU A 57 12.33 10.85 -2.30
N LEU A 58 11.25 10.12 -2.57
CA LEU A 58 9.93 10.40 -1.99
C LEU A 58 9.95 10.18 -0.46
N ILE A 59 10.52 9.06 -0.01
CA ILE A 59 10.70 8.72 1.42
C ILE A 59 11.46 9.84 2.14
N ASP A 60 12.62 10.24 1.60
CA ASP A 60 13.45 11.29 2.18
C ASP A 60 12.73 12.64 2.23
N ARG A 61 12.04 13.01 1.13
CA ARG A 61 11.40 14.33 1.00
C ARG A 61 10.16 14.48 1.84
N LEU A 62 9.44 13.39 2.05
CA LEU A 62 8.25 13.37 2.87
C LEU A 62 8.56 12.95 4.31
N GLU A 63 9.79 12.56 4.65
CA GLU A 63 10.15 12.05 5.98
C GLU A 63 9.25 10.86 6.37
N ILE A 64 9.17 9.87 5.47
CA ILE A 64 8.39 8.64 5.70
C ILE A 64 9.25 7.70 6.55
N ASN A 65 8.72 7.27 7.69
CA ASN A 65 9.36 6.24 8.49
C ASN A 65 9.08 4.88 7.85
N VAL A 66 10.15 4.18 7.45
CA VAL A 66 10.08 2.86 6.81
C VAL A 66 10.89 1.84 7.59
N VAL A 67 10.46 0.58 7.53
CA VAL A 67 11.20 -0.58 8.04
C VAL A 67 11.57 -1.48 6.88
N ASP A 68 12.86 -1.75 6.71
CA ASP A 68 13.37 -2.71 5.73
C ASP A 68 13.29 -4.14 6.27
N ALA A 69 12.85 -5.06 5.42
CA ALA A 69 12.67 -6.48 5.69
C ALA A 69 11.97 -6.76 7.05
N PRO A 70 10.75 -6.22 7.26
CA PRO A 70 10.02 -6.41 8.50
C PRO A 70 9.66 -7.89 8.73
N ASP A 71 9.67 -8.32 9.99
CA ASP A 71 9.06 -9.58 10.39
C ASP A 71 7.54 -9.38 10.53
N THR A 72 6.76 -10.07 9.69
CA THR A 72 5.30 -9.96 9.69
C THR A 72 4.67 -10.46 10.99
N SER A 73 5.38 -11.29 11.77
CA SER A 73 4.90 -11.79 13.06
C SER A 73 4.91 -10.76 14.20
N ASP A 74 5.59 -9.62 14.00
CA ASP A 74 5.58 -8.48 14.94
C ASP A 74 4.30 -7.65 14.85
N TYR A 75 3.44 -7.92 13.85
CA TYR A 75 2.25 -7.15 13.52
C TYR A 75 0.99 -8.00 13.68
N ASP A 76 -0.13 -7.38 14.07
CA ASP A 76 -1.41 -8.10 14.18
C ASP A 76 -2.05 -8.34 12.81
N PHE A 77 -1.75 -7.46 11.85
CA PHE A 77 -2.26 -7.55 10.49
C PHE A 77 -1.30 -6.97 9.45
N THR A 78 -1.25 -7.58 8.26
CA THR A 78 -0.47 -7.07 7.12
C THR A 78 -1.39 -6.65 5.97
N VAL A 79 -1.22 -5.42 5.50
CA VAL A 79 -1.81 -4.94 4.25
C VAL A 79 -0.74 -5.00 3.18
N VAL A 80 -0.88 -5.90 2.22
CA VAL A 80 0.04 -5.99 1.09
C VAL A 80 -0.41 -4.99 0.02
N VAL A 81 0.49 -4.09 -0.34
CA VAL A 81 0.21 -2.94 -1.20
C VAL A 81 0.90 -3.13 -2.54
N ASP A 82 0.16 -2.90 -3.63
CA ASP A 82 0.68 -2.83 -5.00
C ASP A 82 1.55 -4.04 -5.39
N THR A 83 1.09 -5.23 -5.01
CA THR A 83 1.86 -6.47 -5.20
C THR A 83 0.97 -7.54 -5.81
N SER A 84 1.39 -8.06 -6.97
CA SER A 84 0.60 -9.03 -7.73
C SER A 84 1.03 -10.48 -7.49
N THR A 85 2.25 -10.72 -7.01
CA THR A 85 2.81 -12.09 -6.89
C THR A 85 3.62 -12.31 -5.61
N ASN A 86 3.64 -13.55 -5.11
CA ASN A 86 4.48 -13.95 -3.98
C ASN A 86 6.00 -13.74 -4.24
N ALA A 87 6.44 -13.82 -5.50
CA ALA A 87 7.86 -13.62 -5.84
C ALA A 87 8.36 -12.19 -5.54
N GLN A 88 7.45 -11.22 -5.49
CA GLN A 88 7.76 -9.84 -5.10
C GLN A 88 7.95 -9.66 -3.59
N LEU A 89 7.57 -10.65 -2.77
CA LEU A 89 7.70 -10.63 -1.30
C LEU A 89 8.98 -11.32 -0.81
N ASN A 90 9.84 -11.81 -1.72
CA ASN A 90 11.03 -12.59 -1.41
C ASN A 90 10.70 -13.77 -0.47
N ASN A 91 11.27 -13.79 0.74
CA ASN A 91 11.07 -14.86 1.72
C ASN A 91 10.05 -14.51 2.81
N ILE A 92 9.48 -13.29 2.77
CA ILE A 92 8.51 -12.85 3.78
C ILE A 92 7.26 -13.71 3.66
N GLN A 93 6.87 -14.33 4.77
CA GLN A 93 5.68 -15.16 4.86
C GLN A 93 4.49 -14.32 5.33
N LEU A 94 3.37 -14.43 4.63
CA LEU A 94 2.12 -13.80 5.03
C LEU A 94 1.28 -14.80 5.81
N THR A 95 0.67 -14.35 6.92
CA THR A 95 -0.24 -15.16 7.74
C THR A 95 -1.62 -14.52 7.78
N ASN A 96 -1.77 -13.39 8.47
CA ASN A 96 -3.02 -12.62 8.52
C ASN A 96 -2.86 -11.38 7.66
N TYR A 97 -3.46 -11.38 6.47
CA TYR A 97 -3.24 -10.30 5.53
C TYR A 97 -4.42 -10.01 4.60
N CYS A 98 -4.45 -8.77 4.13
CA CYS A 98 -5.26 -8.34 2.99
C CYS A 98 -4.38 -7.82 1.86
N VAL A 99 -4.99 -7.63 0.69
CA VAL A 99 -4.33 -7.09 -0.50
C VAL A 99 -5.08 -5.84 -0.98
N ILE A 100 -4.34 -4.78 -1.30
CA ILE A 100 -4.82 -3.66 -2.11
C ILE A 100 -3.92 -3.52 -3.33
N ASP A 101 -4.50 -3.66 -4.52
CA ASP A 101 -3.74 -3.78 -5.75
C ASP A 101 -4.58 -3.37 -6.98
N HIS A 102 -3.91 -2.90 -8.04
CA HIS A 102 -4.54 -2.47 -9.29
C HIS A 102 -4.12 -3.31 -10.52
N HIS A 103 -3.13 -4.20 -10.39
CA HIS A 103 -2.63 -5.03 -11.49
C HIS A 103 -3.74 -5.88 -12.14
N ALA A 104 -3.59 -6.32 -13.39
CA ALA A 104 -4.66 -7.10 -14.06
C ALA A 104 -5.04 -8.40 -13.32
N THR A 105 -4.07 -9.05 -12.68
CA THR A 105 -4.29 -10.25 -11.86
C THR A 105 -3.34 -10.25 -10.68
N THR A 106 -3.80 -10.74 -9.52
CA THR A 106 -2.97 -10.91 -8.33
C THR A 106 -3.23 -12.25 -7.67
N ALA A 107 -2.18 -13.08 -7.60
CA ALA A 107 -2.25 -14.41 -7.00
C ALA A 107 -2.37 -14.36 -5.47
N LEU A 108 -2.08 -13.19 -4.87
CA LEU A 108 -2.12 -13.01 -3.42
C LEU A 108 -3.55 -12.99 -2.86
N THR A 109 -4.55 -12.75 -3.71
CA THR A 109 -5.95 -12.66 -3.29
C THR A 109 -6.53 -14.01 -2.84
N GLU A 110 -6.02 -15.13 -3.36
CA GLU A 110 -6.56 -16.47 -3.12
C GLU A 110 -6.52 -16.89 -1.66
N ASN A 111 -5.47 -16.48 -0.93
CA ASN A 111 -5.24 -16.85 0.48
C ASN A 111 -5.37 -15.65 1.43
N SER A 112 -5.76 -14.48 0.92
CA SER A 112 -5.99 -13.28 1.73
C SER A 112 -7.33 -13.34 2.46
N ASP A 113 -7.39 -12.75 3.66
CA ASP A 113 -8.65 -12.64 4.42
C ASP A 113 -9.68 -11.82 3.63
N PHE A 114 -9.23 -10.68 3.09
CA PHE A 114 -9.98 -9.85 2.17
C PHE A 114 -9.05 -9.11 1.21
N PHE A 115 -9.62 -8.52 0.16
CA PHE A 115 -8.84 -7.75 -0.80
C PHE A 115 -9.69 -6.68 -1.47
N LEU A 116 -9.05 -5.56 -1.80
CA LEU A 116 -9.57 -4.53 -2.68
C LEU A 116 -8.72 -4.53 -3.95
N HIS A 117 -9.27 -5.15 -4.99
CA HIS A 117 -8.59 -5.33 -6.27
C HIS A 117 -9.49 -4.84 -7.39
N ARG A 118 -9.05 -3.83 -8.14
CA ARG A 118 -9.82 -3.29 -9.26
C ARG A 118 -8.90 -2.65 -10.30
N ASN A 119 -9.38 -2.56 -11.53
CA ASN A 119 -8.68 -1.83 -12.57
C ASN A 119 -8.68 -0.32 -12.24
N ALA A 120 -7.51 0.22 -11.93
CA ALA A 120 -7.27 1.62 -11.63
C ALA A 120 -5.91 2.03 -12.23
N SER A 121 -5.67 3.34 -12.36
CA SER A 121 -4.42 3.82 -12.95
C SER A 121 -3.19 3.57 -12.07
N SER A 122 -3.41 3.36 -10.78
CA SER A 122 -2.41 3.11 -9.74
C SER A 122 -3.10 2.62 -8.48
N THR A 123 -2.37 1.96 -7.59
CA THR A 123 -2.82 1.65 -6.23
C THR A 123 -3.06 2.95 -5.44
N ALA A 124 -2.29 4.01 -5.69
CA ALA A 124 -2.46 5.32 -5.07
C ALA A 124 -3.82 5.96 -5.41
N GLU A 125 -4.35 5.73 -6.62
CA GLU A 125 -5.72 6.15 -6.97
C GLU A 125 -6.76 5.43 -6.10
N ILE A 126 -6.60 4.12 -5.91
CA ILE A 126 -7.50 3.32 -5.06
C ILE A 126 -7.45 3.86 -3.62
N VAL A 127 -6.26 4.11 -3.09
CA VAL A 127 -6.09 4.68 -1.74
C VAL A 127 -6.69 6.08 -1.64
N PHE A 128 -6.53 6.93 -2.65
CA PHE A 128 -7.17 8.24 -2.67
C PHE A 128 -8.69 8.14 -2.56
N ASP A 129 -9.31 7.22 -3.30
CA ASP A 129 -10.76 6.98 -3.24
C ASP A 129 -11.21 6.51 -1.86
N ILE A 130 -10.46 5.61 -1.21
CA ILE A 130 -10.73 5.20 0.18
C ILE A 130 -10.75 6.41 1.12
N LEU A 131 -9.71 7.24 1.08
CA LEU A 131 -9.61 8.42 1.94
C LEU A 131 -10.74 9.43 1.65
N ARG A 132 -11.12 9.56 0.37
CA ARG A 132 -12.24 10.40 -0.08
C ARG A 132 -13.58 9.92 0.46
N TYR A 133 -13.88 8.62 0.34
CA TYR A 133 -15.15 8.05 0.77
C TYR A 133 -15.31 8.06 2.29
N MET A 134 -14.21 7.96 3.02
CA MET A 134 -14.20 8.01 4.48
C MET A 134 -14.10 9.42 5.05
N GLU A 135 -14.07 10.45 4.18
CA GLU A 135 -13.86 11.85 4.57
C GLU A 135 -12.60 12.04 5.44
N ALA A 136 -11.58 11.21 5.22
CA ALA A 136 -10.33 11.25 5.97
C ALA A 136 -9.54 12.52 5.59
N PRO A 137 -8.98 13.26 6.58
CA PRO A 137 -8.16 14.43 6.29
C PRO A 137 -6.90 14.07 5.49
N ILE A 138 -6.77 14.60 4.27
CA ILE A 138 -5.57 14.41 3.45
C ILE A 138 -4.62 15.60 3.65
N MET A 139 -3.58 15.38 4.45
CA MET A 139 -2.55 16.38 4.70
C MET A 139 -1.68 16.63 3.46
N ARG A 140 -1.04 17.80 3.38
CA ARG A 140 -0.22 18.18 2.21
C ARG A 140 0.84 17.15 1.85
N ARG A 141 1.51 16.53 2.83
CA ARG A 141 2.53 15.50 2.59
C ARG A 141 1.92 14.23 1.98
N THR A 142 0.78 13.79 2.49
CA THR A 142 0.01 12.65 1.98
C THR A 142 -0.48 12.90 0.56
N ALA A 143 -1.03 14.09 0.30
CA ALA A 143 -1.44 14.48 -1.05
C ALA A 143 -0.27 14.48 -2.04
N LEU A 144 0.91 14.98 -1.63
CA LEU A 144 2.12 14.92 -2.46
C LEU A 144 2.57 13.50 -2.74
N GLY A 145 2.50 12.61 -1.74
CA GLY A 145 2.74 11.17 -1.89
C GLY A 145 1.83 10.57 -2.95
N LEU A 146 0.51 10.65 -2.74
CA LEU A 146 -0.51 10.08 -3.63
C LEU A 146 -0.39 10.62 -5.06
N MET A 147 -0.19 11.93 -5.23
CA MET A 147 0.04 12.51 -6.56
C MET A 147 1.30 11.94 -7.21
N THR A 148 2.37 11.68 -6.44
CA THR A 148 3.60 11.11 -6.97
C THR A 148 3.36 9.70 -7.48
N GLY A 149 2.69 8.83 -6.71
CA GLY A 149 2.34 7.47 -7.12
C GLY A 149 1.54 7.45 -8.42
N ILE A 150 0.44 8.21 -8.47
CA ILE A 150 -0.43 8.32 -9.66
C ILE A 150 0.37 8.82 -10.87
N ILE A 151 1.18 9.87 -10.71
CA ILE A 151 1.96 10.44 -11.82
C ILE A 151 2.98 9.43 -12.35
N THR A 152 3.65 8.67 -11.49
CA THR A 152 4.69 7.75 -11.91
C THR A 152 4.13 6.53 -12.60
N ASP A 153 3.04 5.97 -12.07
CA ASP A 153 2.49 4.72 -12.57
C ASP A 153 1.74 4.89 -13.90
N THR A 154 1.14 6.07 -14.11
CA THR A 154 0.57 6.48 -15.40
C THR A 154 1.60 6.95 -16.44
N GLY A 155 2.91 6.90 -16.13
CA GLY A 155 3.95 7.41 -17.02
C GLY A 155 3.82 8.90 -17.33
N HIS A 156 3.39 9.70 -16.34
CA HIS A 156 2.99 11.10 -16.44
C HIS A 156 1.69 11.30 -17.24
N PHE A 157 0.63 10.56 -16.90
CA PHE A 157 -0.69 10.62 -17.54
C PHE A 157 -0.68 10.30 -19.04
N LYS A 158 0.20 9.39 -19.45
CA LYS A 158 0.29 8.93 -20.84
C LYS A 158 -0.47 7.64 -21.10
N HIS A 159 -0.88 6.95 -20.04
CA HIS A 159 -1.55 5.66 -20.03
C HIS A 159 -2.79 5.71 -19.15
#